data_AF-A0A354D6Q5-F1
#
_entry.id   AF-A0A354D6Q5-F1
#
_cell.length_a   1.000
_cell.length_b   1.000
_cell.length_c   1.000
_cell.angle_alpha   90.00
_cell.angle_beta   90.00
_cell.angle_gamma   90.00
#
_symmetry.space_group_name_H-M   'P 1'
#
loop_
_entity.id
_entity.type
_entity.pdbx_description
1 polymer ?
#
loop_
_entity_poly.entity_id
_entity_poly.type
_entity_poly.pdbx_seq_one_letter_code
_entity_poly.pdbx_strand_id
1 'polypeptide(L)'
;DMQYRVRKRIVGNIVGVICFTVLYFLLPSSIYAYIGILGGIGVGFSAQYGWQAVFNTFGALAIAAESYGLKGAVSLRVIQNVFGVVFALAFCAVFYWFMSKQKESDVTVHAE
;
A
#
# COMPACT_ATOMS: atom_id res chain seq x y z
N ASP A 1 11.16 -15.02 -3.96
CA ASP A 1 9.83 -14.58 -3.51
C ASP A 1 9.51 -13.09 -3.40
N MET A 2 10.48 -12.16 -3.31
CA MET A 2 10.18 -10.71 -3.21
C MET A 2 9.43 -10.17 -4.45
N GLN A 3 9.93 -10.49 -5.65
CA GLN A 3 9.36 -10.03 -6.92
C GLN A 3 7.91 -10.49 -7.13
N TYR A 4 7.59 -11.70 -6.67
CA TYR A 4 6.23 -12.26 -6.76
C TYR A 4 5.23 -11.47 -5.89
N ARG A 5 5.65 -11.10 -4.67
CA ARG A 5 4.84 -10.31 -3.73
C ARG A 5 4.64 -8.88 -4.23
N VAL A 6 5.69 -8.26 -4.78
CA VAL A 6 5.61 -6.92 -5.38
C VAL A 6 4.64 -6.93 -6.56
N ARG A 7 4.76 -7.91 -7.48
CA ARG A 7 3.87 -8.05 -8.64
C ARG A 7 2.41 -8.22 -8.21
N LYS A 8 2.13 -9.06 -7.21
CA LYS A 8 0.77 -9.22 -6.67
C LYS A 8 0.21 -7.94 -6.06
N ARG A 9 1.04 -7.12 -5.42
CA ARG A 9 0.61 -5.84 -4.83
C ARG A 9 0.28 -4.81 -5.91
N ILE A 10 1.10 -4.72 -6.96
CA ILE A 10 0.85 -3.81 -8.09
C ILE A 10 -0.44 -4.20 -8.80
N VAL A 11 -0.59 -5.49 -9.15
CA VAL A 11 -1.82 -6.00 -9.79
C VAL A 11 -3.04 -5.80 -8.90
N GLY A 12 -2.91 -6.09 -7.60
CA GLY A 12 -3.99 -5.90 -6.64
C GLY A 12 -4.42 -4.44 -6.49
N ASN A 13 -3.47 -3.51 -6.48
CA ASN A 13 -3.80 -2.08 -6.49
C ASN A 13 -4.55 -1.67 -7.76
N ILE A 14 -4.09 -2.11 -8.94
CA ILE A 14 -4.73 -1.75 -10.21
C ILE A 14 -6.16 -2.29 -10.25
N VAL A 15 -6.34 -3.58 -9.94
CA VAL A 15 -7.67 -4.20 -9.89
C VAL A 15 -8.56 -3.51 -8.85
N GLY A 16 -8.02 -3.18 -7.67
CA GLY A 16 -8.75 -2.46 -6.63
C GLY A 16 -9.22 -1.07 -7.08
N VAL A 17 -8.40 -0.32 -7.81
CA VAL A 17 -8.78 1.00 -8.36
C VAL A 17 -9.85 0.87 -9.45
N ILE A 18 -9.73 -0.12 -10.34
CA ILE A 18 -10.71 -0.37 -11.40
C ILE A 18 -12.06 -0.79 -10.79
N CYS A 19 -12.06 -1.76 -9.88
CA CYS A 19 -13.28 -2.19 -9.17
C CYS A 19 -13.93 -1.04 -8.42
N PHE A 20 -13.13 -0.21 -7.74
CA PHE A 20 -13.64 0.97 -7.04
C PHE A 20 -14.28 1.96 -8.00
N THR A 21 -13.63 2.26 -9.13
CA THR A 21 -14.11 3.23 -10.11
C THR A 21 -15.43 2.77 -10.73
N VAL A 22 -15.55 1.49 -11.09
CA VAL A 22 -16.79 0.91 -11.62
C VAL A 22 -17.91 0.98 -10.59
N LEU A 23 -17.64 0.61 -9.33
CA LEU A 23 -18.64 0.67 -8.25
C LEU A 23 -19.03 2.11 -7.90
N TYR A 24 -18.11 3.07 -7.98
CA TYR A 24 -18.39 4.49 -7.77
C TYR A 24 -19.36 5.09 -8.80
N PHE A 25 -19.44 4.55 -10.02
CA PHE A 25 -20.45 4.98 -10.99
C PHE A 25 -21.78 4.23 -10.88
N LEU A 26 -21.78 3.06 -10.23
CA LEU A 26 -22.96 2.20 -10.10
C LEU A 26 -23.71 2.38 -8.77
N LEU A 27 -23.03 2.81 -7.70
CA LEU A 27 -23.62 2.86 -6.36
C LEU A 27 -24.10 4.28 -5.98
N PRO A 28 -25.28 4.41 -5.36
CA PRO A 28 -25.72 5.65 -4.74
C PRO A 28 -24.85 6.02 -3.54
N SER A 29 -24.69 7.34 -3.30
CA SER A 29 -23.77 7.91 -2.29
C SER A 29 -23.98 7.40 -0.85
N SER A 30 -25.17 6.90 -0.51
CA SER A 30 -25.47 6.35 0.83
C SER A 30 -24.73 5.04 1.14
N ILE A 31 -24.25 4.31 0.13
CA ILE A 31 -23.60 3.01 0.32
C ILE A 31 -22.08 3.15 0.47
N TYR A 32 -21.48 4.29 0.11
CA TYR A 32 -20.02 4.48 0.11
C TYR A 32 -19.36 4.27 1.48
N ALA A 33 -20.01 4.68 2.56
CA ALA A 33 -19.54 4.44 3.92
C ALA A 33 -19.44 2.93 4.26
N TYR A 34 -20.35 2.11 3.72
CA TYR A 34 -20.35 0.66 3.93
C TYR A 34 -19.32 -0.06 3.06
N ILE A 35 -18.92 0.54 1.93
CA ILE A 35 -17.88 -0.02 1.06
C ILE A 35 -16.53 -0.10 1.79
N GLY A 36 -16.19 0.91 2.59
CA GLY A 36 -14.96 0.89 3.41
C GLY A 36 -14.94 -0.28 4.40
N ILE A 37 -16.08 -0.54 5.04
CA ILE A 37 -16.26 -1.64 6.00
C ILE A 37 -16.16 -3.00 5.30
N LEU A 38 -16.83 -3.15 4.14
CA LEU A 38 -16.74 -4.35 3.30
C LEU A 38 -15.31 -4.59 2.79
N GLY A 39 -14.59 -3.52 2.44
CA GLY A 39 -13.18 -3.58 2.09
C GLY A 39 -12.33 -4.09 3.26
N GLY A 40 -12.54 -3.59 4.48
CA GLY A 40 -11.84 -4.05 5.69
C GLY A 40 -12.09 -5.53 6.00
N ILE A 41 -13.35 -5.96 5.96
CA ILE A 41 -13.74 -7.37 6.16
C ILE A 41 -13.17 -8.25 5.03
N GLY A 42 -13.23 -7.79 3.79
CA GLY A 42 -12.68 -8.48 2.62
C GLY A 42 -11.17 -8.70 2.71
N VAL A 43 -10.41 -7.76 3.27
CA VAL A 43 -8.99 -7.97 3.56
C VAL A 43 -8.80 -9.09 4.58
N GLY A 44 -9.57 -9.09 5.67
CA GLY A 44 -9.47 -10.07 6.75
C GLY A 44 -9.77 -11.51 6.30
N PHE A 45 -10.74 -11.69 5.39
CA PHE A 45 -11.09 -12.99 4.83
C PHE A 45 -10.30 -13.40 3.58
N SER A 46 -9.50 -12.50 3.01
CA SER A 46 -8.71 -12.81 1.83
C SER A 46 -7.54 -13.73 2.16
N ALA A 47 -7.68 -15.02 1.84
CA ALA A 47 -6.65 -16.03 2.05
C ALA A 47 -5.38 -15.84 1.19
N GLN A 48 -5.48 -15.06 0.10
CA GLN A 48 -4.35 -14.80 -0.80
C GLN A 48 -3.94 -13.32 -0.79
N TYR A 49 -2.63 -13.09 -0.77
CA TYR A 49 -2.00 -11.75 -0.73
C TYR A 49 -2.44 -10.80 -1.86
N GLY A 50 -2.83 -11.37 -3.03
CA GLY A 50 -3.36 -10.58 -4.15
C GLY A 50 -4.71 -9.96 -3.83
N TRP A 51 -5.65 -10.76 -3.31
CA TRP A 51 -6.99 -10.31 -2.93
C TRP A 51 -6.95 -9.35 -1.75
N GLN A 52 -6.05 -9.56 -0.77
CA GLN A 52 -5.80 -8.60 0.29
C GLN A 52 -5.40 -7.21 -0.25
N ALA A 53 -4.53 -7.17 -1.26
CA ALA A 53 -4.13 -5.90 -1.88
C ALA A 53 -5.28 -5.22 -2.64
N VAL A 54 -6.15 -6.00 -3.28
CA VAL A 54 -7.37 -5.49 -3.94
C VAL A 54 -8.30 -4.85 -2.90
N PHE A 55 -8.68 -5.57 -1.86
CA PHE A 55 -9.63 -5.07 -0.86
C PHE A 55 -9.05 -3.93 0.00
N ASN A 56 -7.73 -3.95 0.27
CA ASN A 56 -7.06 -2.85 0.97
C ASN A 56 -7.08 -1.55 0.14
N THR A 57 -6.93 -1.68 -1.18
CA THR A 57 -7.04 -0.54 -2.09
C THR A 57 -8.45 -0.05 -2.21
N PHE A 58 -9.37 -0.97 -2.40
CA PHE A 58 -10.78 -0.71 -2.52
C PHE A 58 -11.36 0.01 -1.28
N GLY A 59 -11.11 -0.51 -0.07
CA GLY A 59 -11.61 0.09 1.16
C GLY A 59 -11.01 1.47 1.43
N ALA A 60 -9.72 1.66 1.15
CA ALA A 60 -9.07 2.96 1.30
C ALA A 60 -9.58 4.00 0.30
N LEU A 61 -9.84 3.61 -0.96
CA LEU A 61 -10.42 4.50 -1.95
C LEU A 61 -11.86 4.89 -1.58
N ALA A 62 -12.64 3.98 -1.00
CA ALA A 62 -14.01 4.28 -0.56
C ALA A 62 -14.05 5.40 0.48
N ILE A 63 -13.21 5.29 1.51
CA ILE A 63 -13.08 6.31 2.55
C ILE A 63 -12.57 7.63 1.95
N ALA A 64 -11.54 7.56 1.09
CA ALA A 64 -10.96 8.77 0.51
C ALA A 64 -11.89 9.46 -0.50
N ALA A 65 -12.74 8.72 -1.23
CA ALA A 65 -13.64 9.29 -2.23
C ALA A 65 -14.83 10.01 -1.60
N GLU A 66 -15.23 9.62 -0.39
CA GLU A 66 -16.23 10.34 0.39
C GLU A 66 -15.76 11.77 0.72
N SER A 67 -14.49 11.92 1.11
CA SER A 67 -13.94 13.24 1.50
C SER A 67 -13.33 14.05 0.35
N TYR A 68 -12.71 13.39 -0.64
CA TYR A 68 -11.90 14.04 -1.68
C TYR A 68 -12.41 13.82 -3.11
N GLY A 69 -13.52 13.08 -3.28
CA GLY A 69 -14.02 12.65 -4.58
C GLY A 69 -13.12 11.61 -5.27
N LEU A 70 -13.59 11.06 -6.38
CA LEU A 70 -12.90 9.97 -7.09
C LEU A 70 -11.46 10.35 -7.51
N LYS A 71 -11.28 11.54 -8.09
CA LYS A 71 -9.97 12.02 -8.56
C LYS A 71 -8.99 12.21 -7.39
N GLY A 72 -9.47 12.74 -6.26
CA GLY A 72 -8.68 12.89 -5.04
C GLY A 72 -8.29 11.54 -4.45
N ALA A 73 -9.24 10.61 -4.33
CA ALA A 73 -9.00 9.27 -3.78
C ALA A 73 -7.96 8.47 -4.58
N VAL A 74 -8.04 8.49 -5.91
CA VAL A 74 -7.07 7.81 -6.77
C VAL A 74 -5.69 8.48 -6.65
N SER A 75 -5.64 9.81 -6.63
CA SER A 75 -4.38 10.56 -6.50
C SER A 75 -3.69 10.28 -5.15
N LEU A 76 -4.46 10.24 -4.06
CA LEU A 76 -3.97 9.88 -2.72
C LEU A 76 -3.39 8.46 -2.71
N ARG A 77 -4.02 7.51 -3.41
CA ARG A 77 -3.50 6.15 -3.52
C ARG A 77 -2.16 6.11 -4.25
N VAL A 78 -2.01 6.84 -5.36
CA VAL A 78 -0.74 6.92 -6.09
C VAL A 78 0.35 7.54 -5.22
N ILE A 79 0.07 8.69 -4.61
CA ILE A 79 1.02 9.40 -3.74
C ILE A 79 1.47 8.51 -2.58
N GLN A 80 0.54 7.83 -1.91
CA GLN A 80 0.86 6.97 -0.77
C GLN A 80 1.72 5.77 -1.16
N ASN A 81 1.51 5.19 -2.35
CA ASN A 81 2.36 4.11 -2.85
C ASN A 81 3.76 4.61 -3.21
N VAL A 82 3.88 5.77 -3.87
CA VAL A 82 5.18 6.39 -4.19
C VAL A 82 5.94 6.75 -2.92
N PHE A 83 5.27 7.43 -1.98
CA PHE A 83 5.86 7.79 -0.69
C PHE A 83 6.32 6.55 0.07
N GLY A 84 5.52 5.48 0.09
CA GLY A 84 5.91 4.23 0.74
C GLY A 84 7.18 3.60 0.15
N VAL A 85 7.38 3.68 -1.18
CA VAL A 85 8.61 3.18 -1.83
C VAL A 85 9.80 4.07 -1.48
N VAL A 86 9.66 5.40 -1.60
CA VAL A 86 10.73 6.35 -1.28
C VAL A 86 11.15 6.22 0.18
N PHE A 87 10.18 6.14 1.09
CA PHE A 87 10.42 5.93 2.52
C PHE A 87 11.18 4.63 2.78
N ALA A 88 10.78 3.52 2.16
CA ALA A 88 11.46 2.24 2.32
C ALA A 88 12.92 2.30 1.83
N LEU A 89 13.17 2.94 0.69
CA LEU A 89 14.53 3.10 0.15
C LEU A 89 15.40 3.98 1.05
N ALA A 90 14.86 5.10 1.54
CA ALA A 90 15.57 5.99 2.45
C ALA A 90 15.91 5.27 3.77
N PHE A 91 14.94 4.57 4.36
CA PHE A 91 15.17 3.76 5.56
C PHE A 91 16.25 2.71 5.33
N CYS A 92 16.18 2.00 4.21
CA CYS A 92 17.16 0.99 3.82
C CYS A 92 18.57 1.58 3.71
N ALA A 93 18.72 2.73 3.05
CA ALA A 93 20.00 3.41 2.90
C ALA A 93 20.59 3.86 4.25
N VAL A 94 19.78 4.48 5.11
CA VAL A 94 20.21 4.92 6.45
C VAL A 94 20.58 3.72 7.32
N PHE A 95 19.79 2.66 7.28
CA PHE A 95 20.05 1.45 8.05
C PHE A 95 21.34 0.75 7.61
N TYR A 96 21.57 0.61 6.30
CA TYR A 96 22.81 0.05 5.78
C TYR A 96 24.03 0.92 6.10
N TRP A 97 23.90 2.23 6.01
CA TRP A 97 24.95 3.16 6.42
C TRP A 97 25.30 2.98 7.89
N PHE A 98 24.31 2.92 8.78
CA PHE A 98 24.54 2.70 10.22
C PHE A 98 25.21 1.36 10.52
N MET A 99 24.73 0.27 9.90
CA MET A 99 25.34 -1.06 10.00
C MET A 99 26.78 -1.09 9.49
N SER A 100 27.08 -0.37 8.41
CA SER A 100 28.44 -0.31 7.86
C SER A 100 29.41 0.37 8.82
N LYS A 101 28.95 1.38 9.58
CA LYS A 101 29.76 2.08 10.58
C LYS A 101 30.07 1.22 11.80
N GLN A 102 29.10 0.41 12.25
CA GLN A 102 29.32 -0.57 13.32
C GLN A 102 30.39 -1.61 12.93
N LYS A 103 30.34 -2.11 11.69
CA LYS A 103 31.30 -3.10 11.18
C LYS A 103 32.71 -2.54 11.02
N GLU A 104 32.84 -1.28 10.63
CA GLU A 104 34.13 -0.58 10.52
C GLU A 104 34.77 -0.39 11.91
N SER A 105 33.97 0.00 12.92
CA SER A 105 34.44 0.15 14.30
C SER A 105 34.86 -1.17 14.97
N ASP A 106 34.12 -2.26 14.73
CA ASP A 106 34.43 -3.58 15.28
C ASP A 106 35.73 -4.18 14.72
N VAL A 107 35.99 -3.97 13.42
CA VAL A 107 37.24 -4.41 12.76
C VAL A 107 38.45 -3.62 13.28
N THR A 108 38.30 -2.33 13.56
CA THR A 108 39.41 -1.52 14.12
C THR A 108 39.74 -1.90 15.57
N VAL A 109 38.76 -2.29 16.39
CA VAL A 109 38.98 -2.69 17.80
C VAL A 109 39.67 -4.07 17.91
N HIS A 110 39.48 -4.95 16.92
CA HIS A 110 40.13 -6.27 16.87
C HIS A 110 41.48 -6.27 16.14
N ALA A 111 41.89 -5.14 15.56
CA ALA A 111 43.18 -4.99 14.88
C ALA A 111 44.26 -4.31 15.75
N GLU A 112 43.89 -3.83 16.95
CA GLU A 112 44.76 -3.22 17.96
C GLU A 112 44.99 -4.21 19.12
#